data_AF-A0AA49Q6U6-F1
#
_entry.id   AF-A0AA49Q6U6-F1
#
_cell.length_a   1.000
_cell.length_b   1.000
_cell.length_c   1.000
_cell.angle_alpha   90.00
_cell.angle_beta   90.00
_cell.angle_gamma   90.00
#
_symmetry.space_group_name_H-M   'P 1'
#
loop_
_entity.id
_entity.type
_entity.pdbx_description
1 polymer ?
#
loop_
_entity_poly.entity_id
_entity_poly.type
_entity_poly.pdbx_seq_one_letter_code
_entity_poly.pdbx_strand_id
1 'polypeptide(L)'
;MSRTSRWIALLAFPLVAALGACTEDLQTGGTCPVLCPGQDIVIRDTVLEGIIVLDTNLVGFPFQGSEDPLVLAAWTDTLDIRVVARFDSLTRQFQQVNGDAPSEILKLDSAYVTLRLSATEIATPPQWFIDVYDVFEPTVVDTLPLQSIPLFTPSRLVGTYQGDTAFTDTLRIRIPIDTTYLRQVLATPDRRVRLGFQVRAAQRVQLRVAPTDLGSGPTLAYVAAAVDTVPEPDTIVRTRFSNPGNSLTPAVPPALAADLTDYHIVVQAPSKLAPNTMTVGGLPGSRVYLRFALPAWVTDSVGVLRAQLQLVQDPVSGVAADDSVRLDGHLVVANSGVLSLHRAATLLSPAGVFLASKWITPSRSDTVRLNVNNLLRQWNTANPARAEPTALILRSNLEGGTAAALRFHSTAATDPGLRPKLLLTYTPGSVLGQP
;
A
#
# COMPACT_ATOMS: atom_id res chain seq x y z
N MET A 1 -28.69 47.09 8.77
CA MET A 1 -29.63 47.52 9.84
C MET A 1 -29.59 46.46 10.94
N SER A 2 -28.82 46.73 12.00
CA SER A 2 -29.26 46.79 13.42
C SER A 2 -29.69 45.44 14.00
N ARG A 3 -29.06 44.86 15.03
CA ARG A 3 -28.89 45.35 16.41
C ARG A 3 -27.94 44.36 17.14
N THR A 4 -26.84 44.79 17.76
CA THR A 4 -26.65 45.01 19.23
C THR A 4 -27.03 43.80 20.10
N SER A 5 -26.34 43.35 21.14
CA SER A 5 -25.23 43.84 21.97
C SER A 5 -25.08 42.87 23.17
N ARG A 6 -24.00 43.05 23.96
CA ARG A 6 -23.76 42.63 25.36
C ARG A 6 -23.24 41.19 25.57
N TRP A 7 -21.93 41.04 25.83
CA TRP A 7 -21.24 41.26 27.11
C TRP A 7 -21.82 40.41 28.24
N ILE A 8 -21.20 39.25 28.48
CA ILE A 8 -21.30 38.53 29.75
C ILE A 8 -19.87 38.21 30.22
N ALA A 9 -19.52 38.92 31.29
CA ALA A 9 -18.56 38.64 32.36
C ALA A 9 -17.46 37.58 32.12
N LEU A 10 -16.24 38.10 31.95
CA LEU A 10 -14.99 37.44 32.36
C LEU A 10 -15.05 37.08 33.85
N LEU A 11 -15.16 35.79 34.16
CA LEU A 11 -14.82 35.25 35.47
C LEU A 11 -13.33 34.86 35.47
N ALA A 12 -12.56 35.59 36.26
CA ALA A 12 -11.16 35.31 36.54
C ALA A 12 -11.03 34.01 37.34
N PHE A 13 -10.37 33.02 36.75
CA PHE A 13 -9.79 31.88 37.46
C PHE A 13 -8.26 32.05 37.45
N PRO A 14 -7.59 32.24 38.60
CA PRO A 14 -6.16 32.01 38.69
C PRO A 14 -5.97 30.53 39.06
N LEU A 15 -5.93 29.64 38.07
CA LEU A 15 -5.41 28.29 38.30
C LEU A 15 -3.94 28.27 37.90
N VAL A 16 -3.10 28.34 38.93
CA VAL A 16 -1.66 28.09 38.89
C VAL A 16 -1.45 26.67 38.33
N ALA A 17 -1.10 26.56 37.05
CA ALA A 17 -0.50 25.36 36.48
C ALA A 17 0.99 25.65 36.27
N ALA A 18 1.71 25.73 37.39
CA ALA A 18 3.17 25.71 37.36
C ALA A 18 3.61 24.31 36.91
N LEU A 19 4.14 24.26 35.69
CA LEU A 19 5.24 23.41 35.24
C LEU A 19 5.55 22.20 36.15
N GLY A 20 4.82 21.13 35.92
CA GLY A 20 5.17 19.77 36.34
C GLY A 20 5.27 18.87 35.13
N ALA A 21 5.97 19.30 34.08
CA ALA A 21 6.47 18.36 33.10
C ALA A 21 7.52 17.51 33.82
N CYS A 22 7.13 16.32 34.29
CA CYS A 22 8.09 15.28 34.61
C CYS A 22 8.82 14.92 33.32
N THR A 23 9.88 15.67 33.02
CA THR A 23 11.00 15.09 32.30
C THR A 23 11.56 14.04 33.23
N GLU A 24 11.20 12.76 33.01
CA GLU A 24 11.93 11.65 33.62
C GLU A 24 13.34 11.67 33.03
N ASP A 25 14.19 12.43 33.70
CA ASP A 25 15.62 12.32 33.57
C ASP A 25 16.04 11.07 34.33
N LEU A 26 16.32 10.00 33.60
CA LEU A 26 16.94 8.79 34.12
C LEU A 26 18.43 9.00 34.46
N GLN A 27 18.88 10.24 34.60
CA GLN A 27 20.10 10.55 35.34
C GLN A 27 19.75 10.76 36.82
N THR A 28 19.83 9.69 37.60
CA THR A 28 20.47 9.68 38.92
C THR A 28 20.21 8.34 39.61
N GLY A 29 21.28 7.60 39.88
CA GLY A 29 21.30 6.54 40.89
C GLY A 29 21.17 7.13 42.29
N GLY A 30 19.99 7.66 42.60
CA GLY A 30 19.60 8.02 43.97
C GLY A 30 19.06 6.79 44.70
N THR A 31 19.88 5.76 44.90
CA THR A 31 19.51 4.64 45.76
C THR A 31 19.47 5.15 47.20
N CYS A 32 18.29 5.09 47.83
CA CYS A 32 18.15 5.28 49.28
C CYS A 32 18.61 3.96 49.93
N PRO A 33 19.85 3.85 50.43
CA PRO A 33 20.47 2.54 50.72
C PRO A 33 19.83 1.82 51.91
N VAL A 34 19.05 2.56 52.71
CA VAL A 34 18.38 2.09 53.93
C VAL A 34 17.14 1.24 53.61
N LEU A 35 16.48 1.45 52.46
CA LEU A 35 15.25 0.74 52.12
C LEU A 35 15.46 -0.46 51.18
N CYS A 36 16.62 -0.56 50.50
CA CYS A 36 16.98 -1.67 49.60
C CYS A 36 18.48 -2.02 49.71
N PRO A 37 18.96 -2.65 50.80
CA PRO A 37 20.37 -3.01 50.93
C PRO A 37 20.77 -4.02 49.83
N GLY A 38 21.73 -3.62 48.99
CA GLY A 38 22.33 -4.48 47.94
C GLY A 38 21.71 -4.39 46.54
N GLN A 39 20.82 -3.44 46.25
CA GLN A 39 20.20 -3.28 44.92
C GLN A 39 20.72 -2.07 44.13
N ASP A 40 22.03 -1.92 43.99
CA ASP A 40 22.58 -1.03 42.97
C ASP A 40 22.43 -1.69 41.59
N ILE A 41 21.34 -1.36 40.90
CA ILE A 41 21.12 -1.78 39.52
C ILE A 41 22.01 -0.93 38.61
N VAL A 42 23.08 -1.52 38.09
CA VAL A 42 23.94 -0.86 37.10
C VAL A 42 23.21 -0.82 35.76
N ILE A 43 22.91 0.38 35.28
CA ILE A 43 22.34 0.62 33.94
C ILE A 43 23.46 1.09 33.01
N ARG A 44 23.55 0.50 31.82
CA ARG A 44 24.51 0.88 30.77
C ARG A 44 23.78 1.26 29.50
N ASP A 45 24.22 2.36 28.90
CA ASP A 45 23.84 2.77 27.55
C ASP A 45 24.97 2.44 26.57
N THR A 46 24.62 1.86 25.43
CA THR A 46 25.59 1.46 24.40
C THR A 46 25.00 1.67 23.02
N VAL A 47 25.82 2.19 22.11
CA VAL A 47 25.51 2.28 20.69
C VAL A 47 26.17 1.09 19.99
N LEU A 48 25.37 0.23 19.39
CA LEU A 48 25.84 -0.87 18.57
C LEU A 48 25.85 -0.43 17.11
N GLU A 49 27.07 -0.21 16.60
CA GLU A 49 27.34 0.12 15.20
C GLU A 49 27.84 -1.12 14.45
N GLY A 50 27.59 -1.19 13.14
CA GLY A 50 28.07 -2.30 12.30
C GLY A 50 27.39 -3.64 12.55
N ILE A 51 26.40 -3.72 13.44
CA ILE A 51 25.64 -4.94 13.70
C ILE A 51 24.63 -5.27 12.58
N ILE A 52 24.25 -4.30 11.76
CA ILE A 52 23.40 -4.55 10.58
C ILE A 52 24.33 -5.03 9.47
N VAL A 53 24.29 -6.35 9.22
CA VAL A 53 25.18 -7.03 8.28
C VAL A 53 24.60 -7.13 6.87
N LEU A 54 23.31 -6.85 6.72
CA LEU A 54 22.63 -6.76 5.43
C LEU A 54 21.50 -5.75 5.54
N ASP A 55 21.47 -4.80 4.61
CA ASP A 55 20.30 -4.00 4.31
C ASP A 55 20.01 -4.01 2.81
N THR A 56 18.73 -4.15 2.45
CA THR A 56 18.35 -4.18 1.03
C THR A 56 16.91 -3.72 0.82
N ASN A 57 16.69 -3.09 -0.33
CA ASN A 57 15.37 -2.68 -0.79
C ASN A 57 14.71 -3.85 -1.54
N LEU A 58 13.50 -4.19 -1.14
CA LEU A 58 12.67 -5.20 -1.79
C LEU A 58 11.48 -4.49 -2.43
N VAL A 59 11.55 -4.30 -3.75
CA VAL A 59 10.50 -3.64 -4.55
C VAL A 59 9.46 -4.68 -4.99
N GLY A 60 8.23 -4.24 -5.25
CA GLY A 60 7.14 -5.09 -5.73
C GLY A 60 6.16 -5.47 -4.64
N PHE A 61 6.02 -4.62 -3.62
CA PHE A 61 5.02 -4.79 -2.57
C PHE A 61 3.94 -3.70 -2.63
N PRO A 62 2.69 -4.01 -2.24
CA PRO A 62 2.18 -5.38 -2.08
C PRO A 62 2.28 -6.11 -3.42
N PHE A 63 2.11 -7.43 -3.38
CA PHE A 63 2.13 -8.18 -4.63
C PHE A 63 1.05 -7.63 -5.56
N GLN A 64 1.35 -7.66 -6.85
CA GLN A 64 0.39 -7.28 -7.86
C GLN A 64 -0.87 -8.14 -7.74
N GLY A 65 -2.04 -7.51 -7.70
CA GLY A 65 -3.32 -8.13 -7.39
C GLY A 65 -3.76 -8.03 -5.93
N SER A 66 -2.85 -7.66 -5.03
CA SER A 66 -3.16 -7.50 -3.59
C SER A 66 -3.06 -6.04 -3.15
N GLU A 67 -3.16 -5.09 -4.07
CA GLU A 67 -3.03 -3.67 -3.77
C GLU A 67 -4.34 -3.11 -3.19
N ASP A 68 -4.24 -2.46 -2.02
CA ASP A 68 -5.36 -1.79 -1.37
C ASP A 68 -4.95 -0.39 -0.89
N PRO A 69 -5.44 0.68 -1.54
CA PRO A 69 -6.27 0.70 -2.75
C PRO A 69 -5.44 0.52 -4.05
N LEU A 70 -6.13 0.32 -5.19
CA LEU A 70 -5.52 0.46 -6.52
C LEU A 70 -5.28 1.95 -6.81
N VAL A 71 -4.09 2.31 -7.28
CA VAL A 71 -3.77 3.71 -7.60
C VAL A 71 -3.91 3.95 -9.10
N LEU A 72 -4.60 5.03 -9.46
CA LEU A 72 -4.71 5.55 -10.82
C LEU A 72 -4.20 6.99 -10.84
N ALA A 73 -3.07 7.25 -11.50
CA ALA A 73 -2.38 8.52 -11.37
C ALA A 73 -1.73 9.00 -12.66
N ALA A 74 -1.73 10.31 -12.87
CA ALA A 74 -0.96 11.00 -13.89
C ALA A 74 -0.44 12.32 -13.31
N TRP A 75 0.85 12.36 -13.01
CA TRP A 75 1.55 13.58 -12.59
C TRP A 75 2.45 14.04 -13.72
N THR A 76 1.84 14.52 -14.80
CA THR A 76 2.51 15.11 -15.97
C THR A 76 3.68 14.30 -16.53
N ASP A 77 4.84 14.39 -15.89
CA ASP A 77 6.15 13.90 -16.27
C ASP A 77 6.84 13.01 -15.20
N THR A 78 6.24 12.77 -14.03
CA THR A 78 6.92 12.11 -12.89
C THR A 78 6.25 10.82 -12.42
N LEU A 79 4.93 10.69 -12.59
CA LEU A 79 4.16 9.53 -12.16
C LEU A 79 3.10 9.19 -13.21
N ASP A 80 3.10 7.95 -13.70
CA ASP A 80 2.03 7.38 -14.53
C ASP A 80 1.75 5.98 -13.97
N ILE A 81 0.53 5.81 -13.46
CA ILE A 81 0.04 4.54 -12.93
C ILE A 81 -1.31 4.29 -13.55
N ARG A 82 -1.45 3.08 -14.10
CA ARG A 82 -2.65 2.62 -14.78
C ARG A 82 -3.20 1.42 -14.03
N VAL A 83 -4.51 1.23 -14.10
CA VAL A 83 -5.17 0.08 -13.48
C VAL A 83 -5.61 -0.87 -14.59
N VAL A 84 -5.54 -2.17 -14.35
CA VAL A 84 -6.11 -3.19 -15.23
C VAL A 84 -7.16 -3.96 -14.43
N ALA A 85 -8.30 -4.22 -15.06
CA ALA A 85 -9.33 -5.12 -14.52
C ALA A 85 -9.69 -6.19 -15.55
N ARG A 86 -9.80 -7.43 -15.10
CA ARG A 86 -10.14 -8.59 -15.93
C ARG A 86 -11.61 -8.96 -15.75
N PHE A 87 -12.24 -9.32 -16.86
CA PHE A 87 -13.60 -9.84 -16.94
C PHE A 87 -13.56 -11.07 -17.86
N ASP A 88 -13.04 -12.16 -17.30
CA ASP A 88 -12.79 -13.39 -18.04
C ASP A 88 -14.05 -14.25 -18.21
N SER A 89 -15.11 -14.01 -17.42
CA SER A 89 -16.40 -14.70 -17.55
C SER A 89 -17.49 -13.72 -17.99
N LEU A 90 -17.92 -13.83 -19.25
CA LEU A 90 -18.95 -12.97 -19.83
C LEU A 90 -20.20 -13.78 -20.17
N THR A 91 -21.36 -13.19 -19.94
CA THR A 91 -22.63 -13.78 -20.38
C THR A 91 -22.86 -13.47 -21.85
N ARG A 92 -22.81 -14.49 -22.71
CA ARG A 92 -22.88 -14.35 -24.18
C ARG A 92 -24.25 -14.69 -24.76
N GLN A 93 -25.06 -15.39 -23.98
CA GLN A 93 -26.40 -15.83 -24.34
C GLN A 93 -27.36 -15.49 -23.21
N PHE A 94 -28.63 -15.36 -23.53
CA PHE A 94 -29.67 -15.04 -22.55
C PHE A 94 -30.96 -15.79 -22.87
N GLN A 95 -31.71 -16.12 -21.81
CA GLN A 95 -33.02 -16.71 -21.99
C GLN A 95 -34.02 -15.62 -22.35
N GLN A 96 -34.64 -15.72 -23.53
CA GLN A 96 -35.77 -14.87 -23.89
C GLN A 96 -37.00 -15.27 -23.09
N VAL A 97 -37.85 -14.28 -22.77
CA VAL A 97 -39.15 -14.56 -22.16
C VAL A 97 -39.97 -15.41 -23.14
N ASN A 98 -40.40 -16.59 -22.71
CA ASN A 98 -41.08 -17.61 -23.53
C ASN A 98 -40.24 -18.28 -24.63
N GLY A 99 -38.91 -18.12 -24.61
CA GLY A 99 -38.02 -18.93 -25.44
C GLY A 99 -37.79 -20.30 -24.83
N ASP A 100 -37.62 -21.33 -25.66
CA ASP A 100 -37.32 -22.70 -25.22
C ASP A 100 -35.80 -22.97 -25.03
N ALA A 101 -34.94 -22.05 -25.49
CA ALA A 101 -33.49 -22.17 -25.41
C ALA A 101 -32.79 -20.80 -25.25
N PRO A 102 -31.54 -20.75 -24.75
CA PRO A 102 -30.76 -19.52 -24.69
C PRO A 102 -30.50 -18.96 -26.09
N SER A 103 -30.76 -17.67 -26.27
CA SER A 103 -30.52 -16.94 -27.52
C SER A 103 -29.22 -16.16 -27.45
N GLU A 104 -28.56 -16.00 -28.58
CA GLU A 104 -27.39 -15.12 -28.69
C GLU A 104 -27.78 -13.65 -28.50
N ILE A 105 -26.85 -12.87 -27.95
CA ILE A 105 -27.02 -11.42 -27.86
C ILE A 105 -26.81 -10.84 -29.26
N LEU A 106 -27.85 -10.33 -29.91
CA LEU A 106 -27.73 -9.73 -31.24
C LEU A 106 -27.30 -8.26 -31.17
N LYS A 107 -27.84 -7.53 -30.19
CA LYS A 107 -27.63 -6.08 -30.01
C LYS A 107 -27.38 -5.74 -28.56
N LEU A 108 -26.57 -4.71 -28.34
CA LEU A 108 -26.37 -4.08 -27.04
C LEU A 108 -26.97 -2.67 -27.07
N ASP A 109 -27.87 -2.39 -26.12
CA ASP A 109 -28.46 -1.06 -25.95
C ASP A 109 -27.50 -0.11 -25.24
N SER A 110 -26.85 -0.60 -24.19
CA SER A 110 -25.84 0.16 -23.44
C SER A 110 -24.82 -0.79 -22.81
N ALA A 111 -23.60 -0.28 -22.62
CA ALA A 111 -22.54 -0.93 -21.88
C ALA A 111 -21.79 0.10 -21.05
N TYR A 112 -21.40 -0.24 -19.83
CA TYR A 112 -20.61 0.62 -18.97
C TYR A 112 -19.79 -0.19 -17.98
N VAL A 113 -18.62 0.35 -17.61
CA VAL A 113 -17.86 -0.12 -16.45
C VAL A 113 -18.07 0.84 -15.29
N THR A 114 -18.33 0.29 -14.11
CA THR A 114 -18.52 1.06 -12.89
C THR A 114 -17.24 1.03 -12.07
N LEU A 115 -16.74 2.19 -11.67
CA LEU A 115 -15.62 2.33 -10.74
C LEU A 115 -16.09 3.04 -9.47
N ARG A 116 -15.59 2.60 -8.32
CA ARG A 116 -15.67 3.34 -7.06
C ARG A 116 -14.32 4.00 -6.82
N LEU A 117 -14.35 5.32 -6.77
CA LEU A 117 -13.19 6.17 -6.56
C LEU A 117 -13.21 6.72 -5.13
N SER A 118 -12.03 6.86 -4.54
CA SER A 118 -11.80 7.59 -3.30
C SER A 118 -10.83 8.74 -3.57
N ALA A 119 -11.09 9.86 -2.91
CA ALA A 119 -10.21 11.03 -2.96
C ALA A 119 -8.86 10.69 -2.33
N THR A 120 -7.84 11.42 -2.76
CA THR A 120 -6.48 11.31 -2.19
C THR A 120 -6.08 12.65 -1.58
N GLU A 121 -4.92 12.67 -0.94
CA GLU A 121 -4.25 13.89 -0.51
C GLU A 121 -4.01 14.91 -1.65
N ILE A 122 -4.04 14.45 -2.90
CA ILE A 122 -3.97 15.31 -4.08
C ILE A 122 -5.39 15.67 -4.51
N ALA A 123 -5.71 16.96 -4.41
CA ALA A 123 -6.98 17.49 -4.89
C ALA A 123 -7.14 17.21 -6.40
N THR A 124 -8.30 16.69 -6.78
CA THR A 124 -8.63 16.47 -8.19
C THR A 124 -8.78 17.80 -8.91
N PRO A 125 -8.19 17.97 -10.11
CA PRO A 125 -8.35 19.19 -10.87
C PRO A 125 -9.80 19.38 -11.34
N PRO A 126 -10.21 20.59 -11.76
CA PRO A 126 -11.59 20.86 -12.22
C PRO A 126 -12.01 20.02 -13.43
N GLN A 127 -11.04 19.58 -14.25
CA GLN A 127 -11.28 18.74 -15.40
C GLN A 127 -10.25 17.62 -15.46
N TRP A 128 -10.75 16.40 -15.54
CA TRP A 128 -9.95 15.18 -15.68
C TRP A 128 -10.72 14.13 -16.47
N PHE A 129 -10.00 13.14 -17.00
CA PHE A 129 -10.56 12.07 -17.80
C PHE A 129 -10.08 10.72 -17.30
N ILE A 130 -10.92 9.70 -17.38
CA ILE A 130 -10.49 8.29 -17.31
C ILE A 130 -10.81 7.67 -18.66
N ASP A 131 -9.76 7.29 -19.37
CA ASP A 131 -9.85 6.51 -20.60
C ASP A 131 -9.77 5.03 -20.28
N VAL A 132 -10.54 4.26 -21.03
CA VAL A 132 -10.63 2.81 -20.91
C VAL A 132 -10.17 2.19 -22.21
N TYR A 133 -9.16 1.32 -22.13
CA TYR A 133 -8.55 0.64 -23.26
C TYR A 133 -8.80 -0.87 -23.17
N ASP A 134 -9.00 -1.52 -24.31
CA ASP A 134 -8.93 -2.99 -24.38
C ASP A 134 -7.47 -3.46 -24.42
N VAL A 135 -6.99 -3.93 -23.28
CA VAL A 135 -5.61 -4.40 -23.08
C VAL A 135 -5.52 -5.92 -23.10
N PHE A 136 -6.56 -6.61 -23.57
CA PHE A 136 -6.43 -8.04 -23.80
C PHE A 136 -5.64 -8.30 -25.10
N GLU A 137 -4.62 -9.13 -24.97
CA GLU A 137 -3.86 -9.68 -26.09
C GLU A 137 -3.40 -11.09 -25.67
N PRO A 138 -3.84 -12.18 -26.33
CA PRO A 138 -3.59 -13.56 -25.88
C PRO A 138 -2.11 -13.91 -25.68
N THR A 139 -1.22 -13.30 -26.46
CA THR A 139 0.22 -13.57 -26.42
C THR A 139 0.97 -12.69 -25.43
N VAL A 140 0.28 -11.75 -24.78
CA VAL A 140 0.88 -10.78 -23.84
C VAL A 140 0.59 -11.18 -22.41
N VAL A 141 1.63 -11.10 -21.60
CA VAL A 141 1.53 -11.14 -20.14
C VAL A 141 1.21 -9.74 -19.65
N ASP A 142 -0.08 -9.47 -19.47
CA ASP A 142 -0.64 -8.17 -19.06
C ASP A 142 -0.22 -7.71 -17.65
N THR A 143 0.38 -8.59 -16.85
CA THR A 143 1.01 -8.26 -15.57
C THR A 143 2.41 -7.66 -15.72
N LEU A 144 3.05 -7.82 -16.89
CA LEU A 144 4.35 -7.23 -17.18
C LEU A 144 4.18 -5.85 -17.83
N PRO A 145 4.60 -4.75 -17.16
CA PRO A 145 4.41 -3.39 -17.69
C PRO A 145 5.01 -3.23 -19.10
N LEU A 146 6.19 -3.80 -19.35
CA LEU A 146 6.86 -3.74 -20.65
C LEU A 146 6.04 -4.32 -21.81
N GLN A 147 5.09 -5.23 -21.54
CA GLN A 147 4.22 -5.82 -22.55
C GLN A 147 2.83 -5.21 -22.57
N SER A 148 2.30 -4.75 -21.42
CA SER A 148 0.95 -4.18 -21.33
C SER A 148 0.87 -2.69 -21.68
N ILE A 149 1.90 -1.89 -21.37
CA ILE A 149 1.93 -0.45 -21.67
C ILE A 149 1.73 -0.15 -23.17
N PRO A 150 2.36 -0.87 -24.11
CA PRO A 150 2.14 -0.67 -25.54
C PRO A 150 0.70 -0.90 -26.01
N LEU A 151 -0.17 -1.51 -25.21
CA LEU A 151 -1.57 -1.77 -25.57
C LEU A 151 -2.47 -0.54 -25.32
N PHE A 152 -2.02 0.46 -24.56
CA PHE A 152 -2.75 1.69 -24.32
C PHE A 152 -2.58 2.66 -25.50
N THR A 153 -3.32 2.38 -26.58
CA THR A 153 -3.25 3.13 -27.83
C THR A 153 -4.62 3.65 -28.22
N PRO A 154 -4.73 4.77 -28.98
CA PRO A 154 -6.00 5.32 -29.39
C PRO A 154 -6.92 4.33 -30.15
N SER A 155 -6.35 3.38 -30.89
CA SER A 155 -7.11 2.34 -31.60
C SER A 155 -7.75 1.28 -30.69
N ARG A 156 -7.29 1.19 -29.44
CA ARG A 156 -7.82 0.29 -28.41
C ARG A 156 -8.70 1.03 -27.39
N LEU A 157 -8.94 2.32 -27.56
CA LEU A 157 -9.83 3.10 -26.71
C LEU A 157 -11.28 2.63 -26.89
N VAL A 158 -11.91 2.18 -25.81
CA VAL A 158 -13.28 1.65 -25.81
C VAL A 158 -14.25 2.50 -24.99
N GLY A 159 -13.76 3.48 -24.25
CA GLY A 159 -14.60 4.37 -23.45
C GLY A 159 -13.82 5.49 -22.79
N THR A 160 -14.51 6.59 -22.49
CA THR A 160 -13.94 7.73 -21.75
C THR A 160 -14.99 8.26 -20.79
N TYR A 161 -14.56 8.59 -19.58
CA TYR A 161 -15.33 9.36 -18.61
C TYR A 161 -14.67 10.72 -18.44
N GLN A 162 -15.47 11.78 -18.42
CA GLN A 162 -15.03 13.13 -18.09
C GLN A 162 -15.51 13.47 -16.68
N GLY A 163 -14.56 13.73 -15.78
CA GLY A 163 -14.85 14.32 -14.48
C GLY A 163 -14.77 15.84 -14.56
N ASP A 164 -15.83 16.50 -14.08
CA ASP A 164 -16.02 17.95 -14.09
C ASP A 164 -16.19 18.54 -12.67
N THR A 165 -16.10 17.68 -11.66
CA THR A 165 -16.37 18.01 -10.27
C THR A 165 -15.27 17.42 -9.38
N ALA A 166 -14.74 18.28 -8.50
CA ALA A 166 -13.90 17.81 -7.42
C ALA A 166 -14.75 17.06 -6.40
N PHE A 167 -14.22 15.97 -5.85
CA PHE A 167 -14.88 15.19 -4.81
C PHE A 167 -13.91 14.99 -3.64
N THR A 168 -14.45 14.97 -2.42
CA THR A 168 -13.64 15.01 -1.18
C THR A 168 -13.62 13.70 -0.41
N ASP A 169 -14.48 12.75 -0.75
CA ASP A 169 -14.55 11.44 -0.08
C ASP A 169 -14.60 10.31 -1.10
N THR A 170 -15.78 9.96 -1.59
CA THR A 170 -15.97 8.87 -2.55
C THR A 170 -16.86 9.29 -3.70
N LEU A 171 -16.59 8.72 -4.89
CA LEU A 171 -17.36 8.94 -6.09
C LEU A 171 -17.56 7.62 -6.82
N ARG A 172 -18.81 7.28 -7.15
CA ARG A 172 -19.13 6.12 -8.00
C ARG A 172 -19.43 6.61 -9.41
N ILE A 173 -18.59 6.22 -10.36
CA ILE A 173 -18.74 6.63 -11.76
C ILE A 173 -19.16 5.45 -12.64
N ARG A 174 -19.85 5.75 -13.73
CA ARG A 174 -20.12 4.81 -14.83
C ARG A 174 -19.47 5.34 -16.08
N ILE A 175 -18.52 4.59 -16.61
CA ILE A 175 -17.81 4.92 -17.84
C ILE A 175 -18.50 4.18 -18.99
N PRO A 176 -19.10 4.87 -19.96
CA PRO A 176 -19.69 4.23 -21.13
C PRO A 176 -18.62 3.43 -21.89
N ILE A 177 -19.00 2.24 -22.35
CA ILE A 177 -18.17 1.38 -23.19
C ILE A 177 -18.83 1.27 -24.56
N ASP A 178 -18.03 1.33 -25.63
CA ASP A 178 -18.49 1.15 -27.00
C ASP A 178 -19.21 -0.21 -27.14
N THR A 179 -20.50 -0.13 -27.47
CA THR A 179 -21.38 -1.29 -27.64
C THR A 179 -21.00 -2.10 -28.87
N THR A 180 -20.39 -1.50 -29.89
CA THR A 180 -19.89 -2.20 -31.09
C THR A 180 -18.70 -3.08 -30.73
N TYR A 181 -17.72 -2.52 -30.03
CA TYR A 181 -16.60 -3.27 -29.46
C TYR A 181 -17.07 -4.43 -28.59
N LEU A 182 -17.91 -4.16 -27.58
CA LEU A 182 -18.33 -5.20 -26.66
C LEU A 182 -19.17 -6.27 -27.36
N ARG A 183 -19.98 -5.89 -28.34
CA ARG A 183 -20.71 -6.86 -29.18
C ARG A 183 -19.74 -7.76 -29.93
N GLN A 184 -18.70 -7.23 -30.58
CA GLN A 184 -17.71 -8.06 -31.29
C GLN A 184 -17.00 -9.05 -30.34
N VAL A 185 -16.65 -8.60 -29.13
CA VAL A 185 -16.06 -9.48 -28.11
C VAL A 185 -17.03 -10.59 -27.71
N LEU A 186 -18.30 -10.26 -27.44
CA LEU A 186 -19.30 -11.26 -27.07
C LEU A 186 -19.58 -12.28 -28.20
N ALA A 187 -19.43 -11.88 -29.47
CA ALA A 187 -19.59 -12.75 -30.64
C ALA A 187 -18.41 -13.70 -30.87
N THR A 188 -17.23 -13.36 -30.34
CA THR A 188 -16.01 -14.15 -30.51
C THR A 188 -15.87 -15.13 -29.35
N PRO A 189 -15.97 -16.46 -29.57
CA PRO A 189 -15.76 -17.45 -28.53
C PRO A 189 -14.40 -17.26 -27.84
N ASP A 190 -14.33 -17.54 -26.54
CA ASP A 190 -13.11 -17.44 -25.72
C ASP A 190 -12.45 -16.05 -25.60
N ARG A 191 -12.97 -15.02 -26.29
CA ARG A 191 -12.45 -13.65 -26.18
C ARG A 191 -12.80 -13.06 -24.81
N ARG A 192 -11.81 -12.92 -23.95
CA ARG A 192 -11.95 -12.29 -22.63
C ARG A 192 -11.97 -10.78 -22.76
N VAL A 193 -12.44 -10.07 -21.74
CA VAL A 193 -12.32 -8.61 -21.66
C VAL A 193 -11.30 -8.25 -20.59
N ARG A 194 -10.31 -7.44 -20.95
CA ARG A 194 -9.39 -6.83 -19.99
C ARG A 194 -9.36 -5.34 -20.26
N LEU A 195 -9.76 -4.57 -19.27
CA LEU A 195 -9.88 -3.12 -19.38
C LEU A 195 -8.71 -2.46 -18.65
N GLY A 196 -7.93 -1.69 -19.40
CA GLY A 196 -6.90 -0.82 -18.88
C GLY A 196 -7.45 0.58 -18.67
N PHE A 197 -7.27 1.15 -17.49
CA PHE A 197 -7.71 2.49 -17.11
C PHE A 197 -6.50 3.40 -17.04
N GLN A 198 -6.60 4.55 -17.72
CA GLN A 198 -5.60 5.61 -17.65
C GLN A 198 -6.30 6.92 -17.31
N VAL A 199 -5.79 7.64 -16.31
CA VAL A 199 -6.26 8.97 -16.00
C VAL A 199 -5.46 10.01 -16.77
N ARG A 200 -6.12 11.07 -17.22
CA ARG A 200 -5.49 12.22 -17.88
C ARG A 200 -6.06 13.53 -17.33
N ALA A 201 -5.19 14.50 -17.09
CA ALA A 201 -5.57 15.86 -16.77
C ALA A 201 -4.43 16.82 -17.16
N ALA A 202 -4.74 18.11 -17.28
CA ALA A 202 -3.72 19.15 -17.51
C ALA A 202 -2.84 19.41 -16.27
N GLN A 203 -3.33 19.02 -15.10
CA GLN A 203 -2.66 19.12 -13.81
C GLN A 203 -2.46 17.72 -13.22
N ARG A 204 -1.74 17.62 -12.09
CA ARG A 204 -1.59 16.36 -11.37
C ARG A 204 -2.95 15.82 -10.96
N VAL A 205 -3.16 14.54 -11.19
CA VAL A 205 -4.35 13.82 -10.76
C VAL A 205 -3.94 12.47 -10.20
N GLN A 206 -4.50 12.12 -9.04
CA GLN A 206 -4.34 10.83 -8.38
C GLN A 206 -5.67 10.42 -7.79
N LEU A 207 -6.09 9.21 -8.10
CA LEU A 207 -7.35 8.61 -7.69
C LEU A 207 -7.05 7.25 -7.07
N ARG A 208 -7.84 6.87 -6.08
CA ARG A 208 -7.84 5.51 -5.53
C ARG A 208 -9.04 4.77 -6.08
N VAL A 209 -8.81 3.68 -6.81
CA VAL A 209 -9.85 2.79 -7.29
C VAL A 209 -10.02 1.68 -6.24
N ALA A 210 -11.27 1.41 -5.84
CA ALA A 210 -11.54 0.31 -4.94
C ALA A 210 -11.17 -1.03 -5.62
N PRO A 211 -10.43 -1.93 -4.93
CA PRO A 211 -10.09 -3.25 -5.46
C PRO A 211 -11.28 -4.23 -5.37
N THR A 212 -11.19 -5.32 -6.13
CA THR A 212 -12.22 -6.36 -6.16
C THR A 212 -12.25 -7.19 -4.87
N ASP A 213 -11.10 -7.40 -4.22
CA ASP A 213 -10.99 -8.17 -2.97
C ASP A 213 -11.86 -7.65 -1.81
N LEU A 214 -12.25 -6.38 -1.86
CA LEU A 214 -13.15 -5.74 -0.88
C LEU A 214 -14.62 -5.65 -1.37
N GLY A 215 -14.97 -6.39 -2.42
CA GLY A 215 -16.32 -6.45 -2.98
C GLY A 215 -16.80 -5.16 -3.64
N SER A 216 -15.90 -4.20 -3.88
CA SER A 216 -16.22 -2.87 -4.44
C SER A 216 -15.49 -2.57 -5.75
N GLY A 217 -14.86 -3.57 -6.36
CA GLY A 217 -14.03 -3.43 -7.54
C GLY A 217 -14.76 -3.05 -8.83
N PRO A 218 -14.02 -2.91 -9.94
CA PRO A 218 -14.57 -2.63 -11.26
C PRO A 218 -15.65 -3.64 -11.63
N THR A 219 -16.78 -3.14 -12.13
CA THR A 219 -17.92 -3.98 -12.56
C THR A 219 -18.32 -3.63 -13.98
N LEU A 220 -18.28 -4.61 -14.89
CA LEU A 220 -18.72 -4.45 -16.28
C LEU A 220 -20.20 -4.84 -16.39
N ALA A 221 -21.03 -3.93 -16.86
CA ALA A 221 -22.44 -4.18 -17.10
C ALA A 221 -22.86 -3.79 -18.52
N TYR A 222 -23.80 -4.55 -19.07
CA TYR A 222 -24.37 -4.28 -20.38
C TYR A 222 -25.83 -4.75 -20.46
N VAL A 223 -26.59 -4.12 -21.34
CA VAL A 223 -28.00 -4.42 -21.59
C VAL A 223 -28.12 -5.01 -22.98
N ALA A 224 -28.46 -6.30 -23.05
CA ALA A 224 -28.74 -7.01 -24.29
C ALA A 224 -30.17 -6.74 -24.75
N ALA A 225 -30.37 -6.65 -26.07
CA ALA A 225 -31.67 -6.56 -26.72
C ALA A 225 -31.82 -7.68 -27.76
N ALA A 226 -33.00 -8.31 -27.77
CA ALA A 226 -33.28 -9.55 -28.49
C ALA A 226 -33.51 -9.42 -30.00
N VAL A 227 -33.84 -8.23 -30.53
CA VAL A 227 -34.33 -8.08 -31.92
C VAL A 227 -33.83 -6.77 -32.52
N ASP A 228 -33.43 -6.79 -33.80
CA ASP A 228 -32.98 -5.59 -34.54
C ASP A 228 -34.09 -4.97 -35.42
N THR A 229 -35.28 -5.58 -35.48
CA THR A 229 -36.33 -5.23 -36.46
C THR A 229 -37.77 -5.34 -35.94
N VAL A 230 -38.17 -4.58 -34.91
CA VAL A 230 -39.61 -4.35 -34.67
C VAL A 230 -39.89 -2.86 -34.41
N PRO A 231 -40.77 -2.20 -35.19
CA PRO A 231 -41.27 -0.85 -34.91
C PRO A 231 -42.31 -0.81 -33.77
N GLU A 232 -42.50 -1.90 -33.03
CA GLU A 232 -43.47 -1.97 -31.93
C GLU A 232 -42.74 -1.83 -30.58
N PRO A 233 -43.11 -0.84 -29.76
CA PRO A 233 -42.47 -0.58 -28.45
C PRO A 233 -42.57 -1.72 -27.43
N ASP A 234 -43.48 -2.68 -27.63
CA ASP A 234 -43.92 -3.63 -26.59
C ASP A 234 -43.24 -5.01 -26.60
N THR A 235 -42.33 -5.31 -27.52
CA THR A 235 -41.69 -6.64 -27.62
C THR A 235 -40.17 -6.67 -27.37
N ILE A 236 -39.55 -5.54 -27.01
CA ILE A 236 -38.10 -5.49 -26.75
C ILE A 236 -37.80 -6.10 -25.37
N VAL A 237 -37.41 -7.38 -25.35
CA VAL A 237 -36.84 -8.00 -24.14
C VAL A 237 -35.44 -7.42 -23.92
N ARG A 238 -35.29 -6.68 -22.81
CA ARG A 238 -34.01 -6.15 -22.34
C ARG A 238 -33.52 -6.99 -21.17
N THR A 239 -32.32 -7.54 -21.28
CA THR A 239 -31.68 -8.29 -20.18
C THR A 239 -30.39 -7.58 -19.78
N ARG A 240 -30.26 -7.27 -18.48
CA ARG A 240 -29.05 -6.64 -17.94
C ARG A 240 -28.13 -7.71 -17.36
N PHE A 241 -26.88 -7.66 -17.77
CA PHE A 241 -25.78 -8.43 -17.17
C PHE A 241 -24.89 -7.50 -16.37
N SER A 242 -24.36 -8.02 -15.27
CA SER A 242 -23.39 -7.33 -14.43
C SER A 242 -22.36 -8.34 -13.98
N ASN A 243 -21.13 -8.18 -14.42
CA ASN A 243 -20.02 -9.06 -14.10
C ASN A 243 -19.07 -8.26 -13.19
N PRO A 244 -18.91 -8.64 -11.91
CA PRO A 244 -17.79 -8.11 -11.14
C PRO A 244 -16.49 -8.50 -11.83
N GLY A 245 -15.40 -7.78 -11.53
CA GLY A 245 -14.06 -8.20 -11.94
C GLY A 245 -13.86 -9.68 -11.61
N ASN A 246 -13.34 -10.44 -12.56
CA ASN A 246 -12.99 -11.83 -12.37
C ASN A 246 -11.86 -12.24 -13.32
N SER A 247 -10.97 -13.08 -12.84
CA SER A 247 -9.83 -13.55 -13.62
C SER A 247 -9.76 -15.09 -13.62
N LEU A 248 -9.51 -15.64 -14.80
CA LEU A 248 -9.26 -17.06 -15.06
C LEU A 248 -7.80 -17.26 -15.50
N THR A 249 -6.91 -16.31 -15.20
CA THR A 249 -5.49 -16.35 -15.59
C THR A 249 -4.56 -15.90 -14.47
N PRO A 250 -3.44 -16.59 -14.22
CA PRO A 250 -3.06 -17.88 -14.80
C PRO A 250 -3.96 -19.01 -14.29
N ALA A 251 -4.12 -20.09 -15.06
CA ALA A 251 -4.91 -21.24 -14.62
C ALA A 251 -4.27 -21.96 -13.41
N VAL A 252 -2.94 -21.85 -13.28
CA VAL A 252 -2.17 -22.47 -12.20
C VAL A 252 -1.08 -21.48 -11.73
N PRO A 253 -0.96 -21.22 -10.41
CA PRO A 253 -1.87 -21.66 -9.35
C PRO A 253 -3.19 -20.86 -9.38
N PRO A 254 -4.35 -21.49 -9.09
CA PRO A 254 -5.66 -20.84 -9.21
C PRO A 254 -5.85 -19.67 -8.24
N ALA A 255 -5.17 -19.67 -7.09
CA ALA A 255 -5.21 -18.55 -6.15
C ALA A 255 -4.72 -17.24 -6.79
N LEU A 256 -3.68 -17.30 -7.63
CA LEU A 256 -3.14 -16.13 -8.32
C LEU A 256 -4.11 -15.58 -9.38
N ALA A 257 -5.03 -16.41 -9.90
CA ALA A 257 -6.04 -15.91 -10.81
C ALA A 257 -6.98 -14.93 -10.09
N ALA A 258 -7.41 -15.25 -8.88
CA ALA A 258 -8.27 -14.39 -8.08
C ALA A 258 -7.57 -13.07 -7.74
N ASP A 259 -6.32 -13.13 -7.26
CA ASP A 259 -5.53 -11.94 -6.94
C ASP A 259 -5.39 -11.03 -8.17
N LEU A 260 -5.16 -11.58 -9.37
CA LEU A 260 -4.99 -10.80 -10.61
C LEU A 260 -6.31 -10.40 -11.29
N THR A 261 -7.39 -10.29 -10.52
CA THR A 261 -8.67 -9.78 -11.01
C THR A 261 -8.57 -8.31 -11.37
N ASP A 262 -7.97 -7.51 -10.50
CA ASP A 262 -7.58 -6.14 -10.76
C ASP A 262 -6.25 -5.83 -10.11
N TYR A 263 -5.47 -4.96 -10.75
CA TYR A 263 -4.14 -4.60 -10.27
C TYR A 263 -3.70 -3.29 -10.91
N HIS A 264 -2.69 -2.63 -10.33
CA HIS A 264 -2.09 -1.47 -10.97
C HIS A 264 -0.77 -1.82 -11.66
N ILE A 265 -0.44 -1.08 -12.71
CA ILE A 265 0.85 -1.12 -13.38
C ILE A 265 1.52 0.24 -13.20
N VAL A 266 2.78 0.20 -12.76
CA VAL A 266 3.60 1.41 -12.67
C VAL A 266 4.30 1.61 -14.01
N VAL A 267 3.85 2.62 -14.75
CA VAL A 267 4.41 2.99 -16.06
C VAL A 267 5.61 3.89 -15.88
N GLN A 268 5.47 4.87 -14.99
CA GLN A 268 6.52 5.78 -14.62
C GLN A 268 6.39 6.12 -13.14
N ALA A 269 7.51 6.16 -12.43
CA ALA A 269 7.56 6.61 -11.05
C ALA A 269 8.87 7.39 -10.79
N PRO A 270 8.88 8.27 -9.77
CA PRO A 270 10.10 8.93 -9.34
C PRO A 270 11.20 7.92 -9.00
N SER A 271 12.46 8.26 -9.30
CA SER A 271 13.61 7.38 -9.01
C SER A 271 13.66 7.07 -7.51
N LYS A 272 13.30 5.83 -7.17
CA LYS A 272 13.05 5.41 -5.80
C LYS A 272 14.30 4.93 -5.06
N LEU A 273 15.30 4.47 -5.82
CA LEU A 273 16.49 3.82 -5.28
C LEU A 273 17.69 4.73 -5.53
N ALA A 274 17.91 5.66 -4.62
CA ALA A 274 19.17 6.38 -4.60
C ALA A 274 20.27 5.44 -4.09
N PRO A 275 21.50 5.48 -4.66
CA PRO A 275 22.62 4.72 -4.14
C PRO A 275 22.81 4.99 -2.64
N ASN A 276 23.17 3.96 -1.89
CA ASN A 276 23.40 4.04 -0.45
C ASN A 276 22.18 4.49 0.37
N THR A 277 20.96 4.30 -0.13
CA THR A 277 19.72 4.57 0.60
C THR A 277 18.79 3.37 0.67
N MET A 278 17.92 3.38 1.68
CA MET A 278 16.87 2.42 1.93
C MET A 278 15.52 3.13 1.80
N THR A 279 14.60 2.58 1.01
CA THR A 279 13.31 3.21 0.70
C THR A 279 12.13 2.33 1.12
N VAL A 280 11.23 2.92 1.89
CA VAL A 280 10.02 2.29 2.45
C VAL A 280 8.77 2.98 1.89
N GLY A 281 7.79 2.21 1.42
CA GLY A 281 6.55 2.77 0.84
C GLY A 281 6.71 3.19 -0.62
N GLY A 282 5.97 4.19 -1.11
CA GLY A 282 6.03 4.68 -2.50
C GLY A 282 5.34 3.80 -3.55
N LEU A 283 5.50 4.18 -4.82
CA LEU A 283 4.98 3.47 -5.99
C LEU A 283 6.10 3.26 -7.04
N PRO A 284 6.39 2.03 -7.50
CA PRO A 284 5.91 0.75 -6.94
C PRO A 284 6.33 0.64 -5.48
N GLY A 285 5.60 -0.05 -4.60
CA GLY A 285 5.95 -0.11 -3.18
C GLY A 285 7.21 -0.93 -2.88
N SER A 286 7.87 -0.61 -1.76
CA SER A 286 9.13 -1.24 -1.34
C SER A 286 9.16 -1.39 0.16
N ARG A 287 9.77 -2.50 0.58
CA ARG A 287 10.15 -2.78 1.96
C ARG A 287 11.66 -2.71 2.08
N VAL A 288 12.13 -2.51 3.30
CA VAL A 288 13.55 -2.62 3.63
C VAL A 288 13.74 -3.84 4.51
N TYR A 289 14.62 -4.75 4.10
CA TYR A 289 15.03 -5.90 4.90
C TYR A 289 16.34 -5.56 5.61
N LEU A 290 16.35 -5.66 6.94
CA LEU A 290 17.52 -5.45 7.79
C LEU A 290 17.86 -6.75 8.50
N ARG A 291 19.09 -7.26 8.34
CA ARG A 291 19.62 -8.40 9.10
C ARG A 291 20.64 -7.93 10.12
N PHE A 292 20.50 -8.43 11.33
CA PHE A 292 21.36 -8.11 12.46
C PHE A 292 22.27 -9.30 12.80
N ALA A 293 23.52 -9.02 13.12
CA ALA A 293 24.44 -9.93 13.80
C ALA A 293 24.64 -9.40 15.21
N LEU A 294 23.72 -9.76 16.11
CA LEU A 294 23.79 -9.32 17.50
C LEU A 294 24.94 -10.05 18.22
N PRO A 295 25.74 -9.34 19.03
CA PRO A 295 26.68 -10.00 19.93
C PRO A 295 25.94 -10.91 20.91
N ALA A 296 26.48 -12.10 21.19
CA ALA A 296 25.85 -13.09 22.08
C ALA A 296 25.52 -12.54 23.49
N TRP A 297 26.32 -11.60 24.00
CA TRP A 297 26.05 -11.00 25.31
C TRP A 297 24.72 -10.22 25.35
N VAL A 298 24.25 -9.69 24.21
CA VAL A 298 22.96 -8.98 24.10
C VAL A 298 21.80 -9.97 24.25
N THR A 299 21.95 -11.18 23.72
CA THR A 299 20.90 -12.19 23.71
C THR A 299 20.89 -13.03 24.98
N ASP A 300 22.07 -13.29 25.55
CA ASP A 300 22.25 -14.35 26.54
C ASP A 300 22.58 -13.84 27.96
N SER A 301 23.06 -12.59 28.10
CA SER A 301 23.75 -12.17 29.33
C SER A 301 23.26 -10.87 29.96
N VAL A 302 22.28 -10.18 29.36
CA VAL A 302 21.83 -8.87 29.83
C VAL A 302 20.31 -8.75 29.87
N GLY A 303 19.82 -7.98 30.85
CA GLY A 303 18.44 -7.50 30.88
C GLY A 303 18.28 -6.27 29.98
N VAL A 304 17.68 -6.43 28.81
CA VAL A 304 17.40 -5.30 27.91
C VAL A 304 16.24 -4.46 28.46
N LEU A 305 16.55 -3.22 28.86
CA LEU A 305 15.59 -2.23 29.34
C LEU A 305 15.00 -1.44 28.16
N ARG A 306 15.87 -0.98 27.25
CA ARG A 306 15.48 -0.21 26.06
C ARG A 306 16.37 -0.55 24.87
N ALA A 307 15.78 -0.53 23.70
CA ALA A 307 16.40 -0.78 22.43
C ALA A 307 15.71 0.07 21.37
N GLN A 308 16.49 0.87 20.64
CA GLN A 308 15.98 1.73 19.58
C GLN A 308 16.79 1.58 18.31
N LEU A 309 16.14 1.26 17.21
CA LEU A 309 16.73 1.38 15.88
C LEU A 309 16.73 2.85 15.50
N GLN A 310 17.92 3.42 15.33
CA GLN A 310 18.13 4.78 14.86
C GLN A 310 18.42 4.75 13.35
N LEU A 311 17.62 5.50 12.59
CA LEU A 311 17.73 5.69 11.16
C LEU A 311 17.90 7.19 10.89
N VAL A 312 18.75 7.56 9.93
CA VAL A 312 18.87 8.95 9.48
C VAL A 312 18.11 9.12 8.18
N GLN A 313 17.11 10.00 8.18
CA GLN A 313 16.25 10.23 7.04
C GLN A 313 16.98 11.07 5.98
N ASP A 314 16.86 10.63 4.74
CA ASP A 314 17.26 11.39 3.55
C ASP A 314 15.98 12.00 2.94
N PRO A 315 15.80 13.33 2.97
CA PRO A 315 14.56 14.00 2.55
C PRO A 315 14.09 13.63 1.15
N VAL A 316 12.79 13.35 1.01
CA VAL A 316 12.15 13.10 -0.29
C VAL A 316 11.37 14.34 -0.72
N SER A 317 11.65 14.83 -1.94
CA SER A 317 10.93 15.95 -2.54
C SER A 317 9.70 15.48 -3.33
N GLY A 318 8.75 16.40 -3.58
CA GLY A 318 7.56 16.13 -4.39
C GLY A 318 6.34 15.60 -3.63
N VAL A 319 6.49 15.30 -2.33
CA VAL A 319 5.39 15.00 -1.39
C VAL A 319 5.00 16.28 -0.64
N ALA A 320 3.73 16.42 -0.25
CA ALA A 320 3.27 17.56 0.52
C ALA A 320 4.02 17.67 1.87
N ALA A 321 4.31 18.90 2.32
CA ALA A 321 5.19 19.15 3.46
C ALA A 321 4.60 18.73 4.82
N ASP A 322 3.28 18.56 4.88
CA ASP A 322 2.49 18.14 6.02
C ASP A 322 2.01 16.68 5.93
N ASP A 323 2.24 16.01 4.80
CA ASP A 323 1.88 14.61 4.65
C ASP A 323 2.80 13.72 5.49
N SER A 324 2.22 12.67 6.06
CA SER A 324 2.92 11.77 6.97
C SER A 324 2.66 10.32 6.58
N VAL A 325 3.74 9.54 6.56
CA VAL A 325 3.71 8.11 6.29
C VAL A 325 4.02 7.38 7.59
N ARG A 326 3.25 6.35 7.92
CA ARG A 326 3.57 5.49 9.05
C ARG A 326 4.62 4.48 8.63
N LEU A 327 5.75 4.49 9.31
CA LEU A 327 6.79 3.48 9.22
C LEU A 327 6.50 2.39 10.24
N ASP A 328 6.41 1.15 9.77
CA ASP A 328 6.13 -0.03 10.56
C ASP A 328 7.30 -1.02 10.45
N GLY A 329 7.90 -1.37 11.59
CA GLY A 329 8.94 -2.39 11.74
C GLY A 329 8.37 -3.72 12.21
N HIS A 330 8.48 -4.75 11.38
CA HIS A 330 7.96 -6.09 11.63
C HIS A 330 9.07 -7.13 11.76
N LEU A 331 8.91 -8.04 12.72
CA LEU A 331 9.78 -9.21 12.83
C LEU A 331 9.61 -10.12 11.61
N VAL A 332 10.72 -10.61 11.08
CA VAL A 332 10.71 -11.71 10.12
C VAL A 332 10.62 -13.03 10.87
N VAL A 333 9.58 -13.83 10.61
CA VAL A 333 9.37 -15.16 11.23
C VAL A 333 9.62 -16.30 10.24
N ALA A 334 10.23 -16.00 9.09
CA ALA A 334 10.66 -16.98 8.11
C ALA A 334 11.80 -17.84 8.69
N ASN A 335 11.74 -19.16 8.52
CA ASN A 335 12.84 -20.04 8.89
C ASN A 335 13.95 -20.04 7.82
N SER A 336 15.06 -20.72 8.13
CA SER A 336 16.21 -20.87 7.22
C SER A 336 15.91 -21.61 5.91
N GLY A 337 14.77 -22.30 5.80
CA GLY A 337 14.32 -22.92 4.54
C GLY A 337 13.79 -21.92 3.51
N VAL A 338 13.51 -20.68 3.93
CA VAL A 338 13.07 -19.61 3.01
C VAL A 338 14.28 -18.92 2.42
N LEU A 339 14.65 -19.33 1.21
CA LEU A 339 15.85 -18.84 0.52
C LEU A 339 15.69 -17.43 -0.10
N SER A 340 14.46 -17.02 -0.37
CA SER A 340 14.18 -15.71 -0.98
C SER A 340 13.85 -14.68 0.08
N LEU A 341 14.61 -13.56 0.10
CA LEU A 341 14.31 -12.41 0.96
C LEU A 341 12.93 -11.81 0.68
N HIS A 342 12.48 -11.87 -0.57
CA HIS A 342 11.16 -11.39 -0.96
C HIS A 342 10.04 -12.24 -0.34
N ARG A 343 10.22 -13.57 -0.29
CA ARG A 343 9.30 -14.47 0.42
C ARG A 343 9.44 -14.36 1.93
N ALA A 344 10.64 -14.16 2.45
CA ALA A 344 10.83 -13.93 3.89
C ALA A 344 10.11 -12.64 4.35
N ALA A 345 10.10 -11.61 3.49
CA ALA A 345 9.44 -10.33 3.76
C ALA A 345 7.91 -10.41 3.80
N THR A 346 7.29 -11.55 3.45
CA THR A 346 5.84 -11.76 3.58
C THR A 346 5.48 -12.54 4.85
N LEU A 347 6.43 -13.28 5.40
CA LEU A 347 6.28 -14.06 6.62
C LEU A 347 6.69 -13.20 7.81
N LEU A 348 5.79 -12.31 8.19
CA LEU A 348 5.98 -11.32 9.24
C LEU A 348 5.20 -11.67 10.50
N SER A 349 5.62 -11.11 11.65
CA SER A 349 4.80 -11.18 12.87
C SER A 349 3.40 -10.59 12.62
N PRO A 350 2.35 -11.13 13.28
CA PRO A 350 1.00 -10.60 13.16
C PRO A 350 0.91 -9.11 13.49
N ALA A 351 -0.05 -8.42 12.87
CA ALA A 351 -0.29 -7.01 13.13
C ALA A 351 -0.52 -6.76 14.64
N GLY A 352 0.15 -5.74 15.18
CA GLY A 352 0.08 -5.39 16.60
C GLY A 352 1.00 -6.20 17.53
N VAL A 353 1.66 -7.25 17.03
CA VAL A 353 2.59 -8.08 17.80
C VAL A 353 4.03 -7.82 17.31
N PHE A 354 4.91 -7.45 18.24
CA PHE A 354 6.30 -7.07 17.95
C PHE A 354 6.45 -5.93 16.92
N LEU A 355 5.48 -5.00 16.89
CA LEU A 355 5.44 -3.88 15.95
C LEU A 355 6.18 -2.66 16.53
N ALA A 356 7.08 -2.08 15.73
CA ALA A 356 7.69 -0.78 16.00
C ALA A 356 7.15 0.25 15.00
N SER A 357 6.27 1.17 15.41
CA SER A 357 5.62 2.11 14.48
C SER A 357 5.94 3.57 14.79
N LYS A 358 6.10 4.41 13.76
CA LYS A 358 6.22 5.88 13.90
C LYS A 358 5.69 6.61 12.67
N TRP A 359 4.98 7.71 12.86
CA TRP A 359 4.61 8.64 11.77
C TRP A 359 5.77 9.56 11.44
N ILE A 360 6.07 9.69 10.14
CA ILE A 360 7.23 10.41 9.65
C ILE A 360 6.80 11.25 8.44
N THR A 361 7.22 12.51 8.42
CA THR A 361 7.03 13.41 7.29
C THR A 361 8.15 13.17 6.27
N PRO A 362 7.86 12.69 5.04
CA PRO A 362 8.89 12.33 4.06
C PRO A 362 9.87 13.44 3.67
N SER A 363 9.41 14.68 3.66
CA SER A 363 10.16 15.86 3.22
C SER A 363 11.13 16.43 4.27
N ARG A 364 11.09 15.94 5.51
CA ARG A 364 11.99 16.40 6.59
C ARG A 364 13.30 15.62 6.58
N SER A 365 14.37 16.30 7.00
CA SER A 365 15.64 15.65 7.38
C SER A 365 15.64 15.50 8.88
N ASP A 366 15.56 14.28 9.39
CA ASP A 366 15.49 14.00 10.82
C ASP A 366 16.13 12.65 11.17
N THR A 367 16.48 12.50 12.44
CA THR A 367 16.87 11.22 13.02
C THR A 367 15.63 10.50 13.56
N VAL A 368 15.30 9.38 12.94
CA VAL A 368 14.15 8.56 13.27
C VAL A 368 14.58 7.45 14.22
N ARG A 369 13.97 7.40 15.41
CA ARG A 369 14.16 6.32 16.39
C ARG A 369 12.90 5.46 16.49
N LEU A 370 13.02 4.17 16.17
CA LEU A 370 11.98 3.16 16.33
C LEU A 370 12.27 2.34 17.59
N ASN A 371 11.28 2.19 18.48
CA ASN A 371 11.41 1.33 19.66
C ASN A 371 11.31 -0.15 19.24
N VAL A 372 12.38 -0.92 19.43
CA VAL A 372 12.50 -2.32 19.03
C VAL A 372 12.69 -3.25 20.23
N ASN A 373 12.26 -2.84 21.43
CA ASN A 373 12.36 -3.63 22.67
C ASN A 373 11.79 -5.04 22.52
N ASN A 374 10.56 -5.12 22.02
CA ASN A 374 9.83 -6.38 21.94
C ASN A 374 10.47 -7.32 20.91
N LEU A 375 11.07 -6.76 19.85
CA LEU A 375 11.78 -7.51 18.82
C LEU A 375 13.04 -8.18 19.38
N LEU A 376 13.84 -7.44 20.14
CA LEU A 376 15.02 -8.00 20.82
C LEU A 376 14.65 -9.06 21.85
N ARG A 377 13.61 -8.82 22.65
CA ARG A 377 13.11 -9.83 23.60
C ARG A 377 12.69 -11.12 22.88
N GLN A 378 12.06 -11.00 21.72
CA GLN A 378 11.67 -12.17 20.93
C GLN A 378 12.88 -12.93 20.37
N TRP A 379 13.94 -12.23 19.96
CA TRP A 379 15.19 -12.89 19.55
C TRP A 379 15.89 -13.60 20.72
N ASN A 380 15.80 -13.07 21.94
CA ASN A 380 16.36 -13.71 23.13
C ASN A 380 15.59 -14.97 23.55
N THR A 381 14.29 -15.07 23.21
CA THR A 381 13.46 -16.25 23.51
C THR A 381 13.29 -17.20 22.31
N ALA A 382 13.80 -16.82 21.13
CA ALA A 382 13.67 -17.61 19.92
C ALA A 382 14.40 -18.95 20.06
N ASN A 383 13.74 -20.03 19.64
CA ASN A 383 14.30 -21.37 19.76
C ASN A 383 15.52 -21.51 18.80
N PRO A 384 16.74 -21.76 19.31
CA PRO A 384 17.93 -21.90 18.48
C PRO A 384 17.82 -23.03 17.44
N ALA A 385 16.96 -24.03 17.67
CA ALA A 385 16.70 -25.10 16.72
C ALA A 385 15.92 -24.65 15.46
N ARG A 386 15.24 -23.50 15.48
CA ARG A 386 14.47 -22.99 14.33
C ARG A 386 15.28 -22.14 13.35
N ALA A 387 16.51 -21.73 13.72
CA ALA A 387 17.40 -20.92 12.89
C ALA A 387 16.70 -19.71 12.23
N GLU A 388 15.79 -19.06 12.97
CA GLU A 388 15.12 -17.84 12.50
C GLU A 388 16.16 -16.71 12.40
N PRO A 389 16.21 -15.96 11.28
CA PRO A 389 17.16 -14.87 11.14
C PRO A 389 16.76 -13.73 12.08
N THR A 390 17.75 -13.15 12.76
CA THR A 390 17.61 -11.88 13.48
C THR A 390 17.40 -10.76 12.46
N ALA A 391 16.16 -10.58 12.01
CA ALA A 391 15.83 -9.66 10.92
C ALA A 391 14.54 -8.88 11.13
N LEU A 392 14.54 -7.66 10.59
CA LEU A 392 13.45 -6.70 10.63
C LEU A 392 13.06 -6.30 9.21
N ILE A 393 11.76 -6.19 8.95
CA ILE A 393 11.22 -5.57 7.76
C ILE A 393 10.65 -4.21 8.12
N LEU A 394 11.07 -3.17 7.40
CA LEU A 394 10.42 -1.87 7.44
C LEU A 394 9.44 -1.77 6.26
N ARG A 395 8.17 -1.45 6.54
CA ARG A 395 7.12 -1.21 5.54
C ARG A 395 6.33 0.05 5.86
N SER A 396 5.59 0.57 4.88
CA SER A 396 4.59 1.62 5.13
C SER A 396 3.21 1.01 5.36
N ASN A 397 2.35 1.75 6.04
CA ASN A 397 0.94 1.37 6.24
C ASN A 397 0.10 1.43 4.94
N LEU A 398 0.46 2.32 4.01
CA LEU A 398 -0.18 2.49 2.70
C LEU A 398 0.74 2.00 1.58
N GLU A 399 1.27 0.79 1.74
CA GLU A 399 2.17 0.20 0.77
C GLU A 399 1.46 0.02 -0.58
N GLY A 400 2.03 0.56 -1.66
CA GLY A 400 1.40 0.55 -2.97
C GLY A 400 0.11 1.38 -3.09
N GLY A 401 -0.35 2.03 -2.02
CA GLY A 401 -1.56 2.87 -2.02
C GLY A 401 -1.29 4.38 -2.15
N THR A 402 -0.02 4.80 -2.08
CA THR A 402 0.43 6.19 -2.19
C THR A 402 1.83 6.29 -2.79
N ALA A 403 2.07 7.37 -3.54
CA ALA A 403 3.38 7.71 -4.06
C ALA A 403 4.36 8.17 -2.95
N ALA A 404 3.85 8.50 -1.75
CA ALA A 404 4.68 8.91 -0.63
C ALA A 404 5.62 7.77 -0.17
N ALA A 405 6.91 8.07 -0.11
CA ALA A 405 7.95 7.13 0.30
C ALA A 405 8.85 7.76 1.37
N LEU A 406 9.31 6.94 2.30
CA LEU A 406 10.34 7.30 3.26
C LEU A 406 11.69 6.81 2.75
N ARG A 407 12.72 7.64 2.89
CA ARG A 407 14.08 7.29 2.48
C ARG A 407 15.05 7.50 3.64
N PHE A 408 15.93 6.54 3.86
CA PHE A 408 16.92 6.52 4.92
C PHE A 408 18.29 6.22 4.35
N HIS A 409 19.35 6.67 5.02
CA HIS A 409 20.70 6.25 4.68
C HIS A 409 20.92 4.76 5.02
N SER A 410 21.57 4.03 4.11
CA SER A 410 21.91 2.61 4.26
C SER A 410 23.22 2.41 5.04
N THR A 411 23.57 1.15 5.33
CA THR A 411 24.87 0.74 5.85
C THR A 411 26.03 1.09 4.91
N ALA A 412 25.76 1.26 3.62
CA ALA A 412 26.72 1.67 2.60
C ALA A 412 26.93 3.19 2.53
N ALA A 413 26.29 3.98 3.40
CA ALA A 413 26.50 5.43 3.42
C ALA A 413 27.99 5.79 3.66
N THR A 414 28.50 6.75 2.88
CA THR A 414 29.90 7.17 2.94
C THR A 414 30.27 7.74 4.30
N ASP A 415 29.39 8.55 4.89
CA ASP A 415 29.52 9.05 6.26
C ASP A 415 29.00 8.01 7.27
N PRO A 416 29.86 7.46 8.16
CA PRO A 416 29.44 6.53 9.21
C PRO A 416 28.40 7.11 10.18
N GLY A 417 28.33 8.44 10.33
CA GLY A 417 27.34 9.12 11.16
C GLY A 417 25.90 8.92 10.67
N LEU A 418 25.72 8.69 9.37
CA LEU A 418 24.41 8.53 8.73
C LEU A 418 23.92 7.08 8.74
N ARG A 419 24.81 6.11 9.00
CA ARG A 419 24.47 4.70 8.93
C ARG A 419 23.46 4.31 10.02
N PRO A 420 22.58 3.33 9.78
CA PRO A 420 21.68 2.79 10.79
C PRO A 420 22.42 2.26 12.02
N LYS A 421 21.88 2.50 13.23
CA LYS A 421 22.49 2.09 14.51
C LYS A 421 21.45 1.51 15.47
N LEU A 422 21.86 0.65 16.38
CA LEU A 422 21.00 0.18 17.48
C LEU A 422 21.47 0.79 18.80
N LEU A 423 20.61 1.57 19.43
CA LEU A 423 20.82 2.13 20.76
C LEU A 423 20.28 1.14 21.80
N LEU A 424 21.09 0.72 22.76
CA LEU A 424 20.74 -0.26 23.77
C LEU A 424 20.98 0.30 25.18
N THR A 425 19.94 0.25 26.02
CA THR A 425 20.03 0.46 27.47
C THR A 425 19.77 -0.88 28.15
N TYR A 426 20.70 -1.34 28.98
CA TYR A 426 20.64 -2.67 29.59
C TYR A 426 21.23 -2.71 31.00
N THR A 427 20.89 -3.76 31.74
CA THR A 427 21.53 -4.10 33.02
C THR A 427 22.45 -5.30 32.82
N PRO A 428 23.73 -5.24 33.21
CA PRO A 428 24.62 -6.40 33.21
C PRO A 428 24.10 -7.49 34.16
N GLY A 429 24.15 -8.75 33.72
CA GLY A 429 23.67 -9.90 34.48
C GLY A 429 22.28 -10.36 34.03
N SER A 430 22.08 -11.68 33.98
CA SER A 430 20.78 -12.29 33.72
C SER A 430 19.77 -11.80 34.75
N VAL A 431 18.58 -11.41 34.29
CA VAL A 431 17.44 -11.11 35.17
C VAL A 431 17.30 -12.25 36.17
N LEU A 432 17.36 -11.92 37.47
CA LEU A 432 17.02 -12.85 38.55
C LEU A 432 15.62 -13.44 38.27
N GLY A 433 15.55 -14.75 38.00
CA GLY A 433 14.29 -15.47 37.81
C GLY A 433 14.01 -16.05 36.42
N GLN A 434 15.01 -16.53 35.67
CA GLN A 434 14.74 -17.75 34.89
C GLN A 434 14.62 -18.93 35.89
N PRO A 435 13.65 -19.83 35.73
CA PRO A 435 13.55 -21.03 36.57
C PRO A 435 14.80 -21.93 36.44
#